data_AF-A0A291RQJ0-F1
#
_entry.id   AF-A0A291RQJ0-F1
#
_cell.length_a   1.000
_cell.length_b   1.000
_cell.length_c   1.000
_cell.angle_alpha   90.00
_cell.angle_beta   90.00
_cell.angle_gamma   90.00
#
_symmetry.space_group_name_H-M   'P 1'
#
loop_
_entity.id
_entity.type
_entity.pdbx_description
1 polymer ?
#
loop_
_entity_poly.entity_id
_entity_poly.type
_entity_poly.pdbx_seq_one_letter_code
_entity_poly.pdbx_strand_id
1 'polypeptide(L)'
;MSYDYRPFLPDLACRDELAERLRIPLVRDTALTFCYISAVVLPDPAAARPSADELRAIASWHDHYLTTSVGEPHRTALERLPYDISPHQANRYLIEIPGRGWAFRRSSWPRGHLFTTDGGLLPALDRAHRYGARRYPAPSWTAWKQQHHKIFAPLEVA
;
A
#
# COMPACT_ATOMS: atom_id res chain seq x y z
N MET A 1 14.48 9.69 15.86
CA MET A 1 13.48 10.69 16.27
C MET A 1 12.19 9.96 16.62
N SER A 2 11.54 10.28 17.74
CA SER A 2 10.21 9.75 18.05
C SER A 2 9.17 10.68 17.41
N TYR A 3 8.40 10.18 16.45
CA TYR A 3 7.32 10.95 15.82
C TYR A 3 6.06 10.91 16.70
N ASP A 4 5.28 12.00 16.69
CA ASP A 4 3.99 12.04 17.37
C ASP A 4 2.92 11.31 16.55
N TYR A 5 2.57 10.11 16.97
CA TYR A 5 1.57 9.29 16.30
C TYR A 5 0.13 9.56 16.76
N ARG A 6 -0.08 10.39 17.79
CA ARG A 6 -1.42 10.62 18.38
C ARG A 6 -2.49 10.98 17.36
N PRO A 7 -2.22 11.80 16.32
CA PRO A 7 -3.21 12.08 15.30
C PRO A 7 -3.70 10.83 14.56
N PHE A 8 -2.83 9.84 14.32
CA PHE A 8 -3.10 8.67 13.46
C PHE A 8 -3.63 7.45 14.23
N LEU A 9 -3.52 7.44 15.56
CA LEU A 9 -3.94 6.31 16.41
C LEU A 9 -5.37 5.79 16.14
N PRO A 10 -6.38 6.63 15.82
CA PRO A 10 -7.73 6.14 15.54
C PRO A 10 -7.80 5.15 14.37
N ASP A 11 -6.93 5.34 13.36
CA ASP A 11 -6.90 4.49 12.17
C ASP A 11 -6.04 3.23 12.38
N LEU A 12 -5.02 3.28 13.27
CA LEU A 12 -4.00 2.23 13.38
C LEU A 12 -4.49 0.93 14.03
N ALA A 13 -4.24 -0.20 13.37
CA ALA A 13 -4.48 -1.55 13.89
C ALA A 13 -3.46 -1.93 14.94
N CYS A 14 -2.19 -1.80 14.61
CA CYS A 14 -1.07 -2.08 15.49
C CYS A 14 0.17 -1.30 15.07
N ARG A 15 1.16 -1.27 15.97
CA ARG A 15 2.50 -0.74 15.68
C ARG A 15 3.41 -1.88 15.27
N ASP A 16 4.14 -1.68 14.18
CA ASP A 16 5.09 -2.64 13.62
C ASP A 16 6.36 -1.90 13.17
N GLU A 17 7.53 -2.34 13.64
CA GLU A 17 8.78 -1.61 13.44
C GLU A 17 9.18 -1.53 11.97
N LEU A 18 9.00 -2.63 11.21
CA LEU A 18 9.34 -2.64 9.80
C LEU A 18 8.35 -1.80 8.99
N ALA A 19 7.05 -1.95 9.26
CA ALA A 19 6.03 -1.16 8.60
C ALA A 19 6.20 0.34 8.88
N GLU A 20 6.54 0.73 10.11
CA GLU A 20 6.87 2.13 10.47
C GLU A 20 8.09 2.65 9.72
N ARG A 21 9.18 1.86 9.63
CA ARG A 21 10.37 2.24 8.86
C ARG A 21 10.11 2.39 7.37
N LEU A 22 9.21 1.56 6.83
CA LEU A 22 8.76 1.63 5.44
C LEU A 22 7.61 2.63 5.23
N ARG A 23 7.18 3.33 6.29
CA ARG A 23 6.11 4.34 6.26
C ARG A 23 4.77 3.80 5.76
N ILE A 24 4.51 2.51 6.02
CA ILE A 24 3.26 1.81 5.69
C ILE A 24 2.44 1.65 6.98
N PRO A 25 1.31 2.35 7.13
CA PRO A 25 0.44 2.14 8.27
C PRO A 25 -0.34 0.83 8.12
N LEU A 26 -0.44 0.08 9.23
CA LEU A 26 -1.38 -1.02 9.39
C LEU A 26 -2.65 -0.45 10.05
N VAL A 27 -3.79 -0.51 9.36
CA VAL A 27 -5.01 0.23 9.75
C VAL A 27 -6.19 -0.70 10.01
N ARG A 28 -7.12 -0.31 10.89
CA ARG A 28 -8.28 -1.11 11.30
C ARG A 28 -9.44 -1.01 10.32
N ASP A 29 -9.77 0.22 9.93
CA ASP A 29 -10.91 0.48 9.08
C ASP A 29 -10.43 0.81 7.67
N THR A 30 -11.30 0.52 6.73
CA THR A 30 -11.20 1.00 5.37
C THR A 30 -11.70 2.47 5.26
N ALA A 31 -12.53 2.93 6.20
CA ALA A 31 -13.00 4.31 6.34
C ALA A 31 -12.02 5.16 7.17
N LEU A 32 -10.90 5.53 6.54
CA LEU A 32 -9.78 6.19 7.20
C LEU A 32 -10.03 7.68 7.44
N THR A 33 -9.54 8.17 8.58
CA THR A 33 -9.49 9.61 8.89
C THR A 33 -8.41 10.30 8.05
N PHE A 34 -7.32 9.60 7.73
CA PHE A 34 -6.23 10.11 6.92
C PHE A 34 -6.15 9.46 5.54
N CYS A 35 -5.78 10.26 4.55
CA CYS A 35 -5.61 9.81 3.17
C CYS A 35 -4.18 9.28 2.94
N TYR A 36 -3.87 8.08 3.39
CA TYR A 36 -2.58 7.43 3.10
C TYR A 36 -2.45 7.05 1.63
N ILE A 37 -1.26 7.19 1.02
CA ILE A 37 -0.97 6.75 -0.35
C ILE A 37 -1.06 5.22 -0.47
N SER A 38 -0.44 4.51 0.47
CA SER A 38 -0.63 3.09 0.71
C SER A 38 -0.90 2.83 2.18
N ALA A 39 -1.76 1.86 2.47
CA ALA A 39 -2.01 1.34 3.81
C ALA A 39 -2.37 -0.13 3.68
N VAL A 40 -2.10 -0.92 4.73
CA VAL A 40 -2.62 -2.29 4.83
C VAL A 40 -3.78 -2.31 5.81
N VAL A 41 -4.97 -2.70 5.35
CA VAL A 41 -6.14 -2.83 6.23
C VAL A 41 -6.15 -4.23 6.85
N LEU A 42 -6.15 -4.27 8.19
CA LEU A 42 -6.29 -5.44 9.05
C LEU A 42 -7.53 -5.23 9.94
N PRO A 43 -8.74 -5.50 9.41
CA PRO A 43 -10.00 -5.17 10.10
C PRO A 43 -10.30 -6.10 11.27
N ASP A 44 -9.74 -7.31 11.25
CA ASP A 44 -9.78 -8.24 12.36
C ASP A 44 -8.48 -8.12 13.16
N PRO A 45 -8.52 -7.84 14.48
CA PRO A 45 -7.34 -7.91 15.34
C PRO A 45 -6.59 -9.25 15.29
N ALA A 46 -7.27 -10.33 14.90
CA ALA A 46 -6.71 -11.66 14.71
C ALA A 46 -6.22 -11.92 13.27
N ALA A 47 -6.39 -10.97 12.33
CA ALA A 47 -5.82 -11.08 11.00
C ALA A 47 -4.30 -11.26 11.10
N ALA A 48 -3.75 -12.12 10.24
CA ALA A 48 -2.32 -12.27 10.12
C ALA A 48 -1.71 -10.90 9.80
N ARG A 49 -0.49 -10.67 10.29
CA ARG A 49 0.26 -9.50 9.84
C ARG A 49 0.92 -9.85 8.51
N PRO A 50 1.08 -8.88 7.60
CA PRO A 50 1.90 -9.07 6.42
C PRO A 50 3.32 -9.48 6.80
N SER A 51 3.89 -10.41 6.04
CA SER A 51 5.29 -10.80 6.16
C SER A 51 6.24 -9.65 5.82
N ALA A 52 7.51 -9.78 6.21
CA ALA A 52 8.52 -8.77 5.91
C ALA A 52 8.73 -8.57 4.40
N ASP A 53 8.59 -9.63 3.60
CA ASP A 53 8.75 -9.56 2.15
C ASP A 53 7.54 -8.89 1.50
N GLU A 54 6.33 -9.14 2.01
CA GLU A 54 5.13 -8.41 1.60
C GLU A 54 5.25 -6.92 1.91
N LEU A 55 5.68 -6.54 3.12
CA LEU A 55 5.88 -5.14 3.48
C LEU A 55 6.92 -4.45 2.56
N ARG A 56 8.02 -5.12 2.23
CA ARG A 56 9.03 -4.57 1.30
C ARG A 56 8.50 -4.43 -0.11
N ALA A 57 7.68 -5.37 -0.60
CA ALA A 57 7.07 -5.27 -1.91
C ALA A 57 6.05 -4.13 -1.99
N ILE A 58 5.27 -3.92 -0.93
CA ILE A 58 4.35 -2.79 -0.79
C ILE A 58 5.13 -1.46 -0.80
N ALA A 59 6.25 -1.39 -0.07
CA ALA A 59 7.11 -0.21 -0.06
C ALA A 59 7.71 0.08 -1.45
N SER A 60 8.21 -0.94 -2.14
CA SER A 60 8.76 -0.76 -3.50
C SER A 60 7.69 -0.33 -4.51
N TRP A 61 6.47 -0.85 -4.37
CA TRP A 61 5.31 -0.40 -5.14
C TRP A 61 4.97 1.07 -4.85
N HIS A 62 5.07 1.47 -3.58
CA HIS A 62 4.87 2.85 -3.14
C HIS A 62 5.90 3.79 -3.78
N ASP A 63 7.17 3.43 -3.74
CA ASP A 63 8.26 4.22 -4.33
C ASP A 63 8.05 4.42 -5.83
N HIS A 64 7.63 3.38 -6.54
CA HIS A 64 7.27 3.50 -7.95
C HIS A 64 6.08 4.45 -8.15
N TYR A 65 5.07 4.43 -7.27
CA TYR A 65 3.96 5.37 -7.34
C TYR A 65 4.42 6.82 -7.14
N LEU A 66 5.23 7.10 -6.12
CA LEU A 66 5.75 8.44 -5.84
C LEU A 66 6.60 8.97 -7.00
N THR A 67 7.46 8.13 -7.58
CA THR A 67 8.34 8.55 -8.68
C THR A 67 7.58 8.86 -9.97
N THR A 68 6.48 8.14 -10.24
CA THR A 68 5.77 8.23 -11.54
C THR A 68 4.48 9.06 -11.51
N SER A 69 3.84 9.17 -10.35
CA SER A 69 2.46 9.70 -10.23
C SER A 69 2.37 10.92 -9.32
N VAL A 70 3.42 11.23 -8.56
CA VAL A 70 3.47 12.34 -7.62
C VAL A 70 4.52 13.36 -8.04
N GLY A 71 4.08 14.61 -8.21
CA GLY A 71 4.96 15.73 -8.55
C GLY A 71 5.93 16.08 -7.40
N GLU A 72 7.09 16.60 -7.76
CA GLU A 72 8.19 16.89 -6.81
C GLU A 72 7.78 17.73 -5.59
N PRO A 73 7.06 18.87 -5.71
CA PRO A 73 6.70 19.68 -4.55
C PRO A 73 5.85 18.92 -3.53
N HIS A 74 5.03 17.99 -4.01
CA HIS A 74 4.19 17.14 -3.16
C HIS A 74 4.99 16.03 -2.48
N ARG A 75 5.99 15.45 -3.15
CA ARG A 75 6.89 14.45 -2.55
C ARG A 75 7.64 15.01 -1.34
N THR A 76 8.20 16.21 -1.46
CA THR A 76 8.92 16.87 -0.34
C THR A 76 8.01 17.15 0.85
N ALA A 77 6.71 17.40 0.62
CA ALA A 77 5.75 17.56 1.71
C ALA A 77 5.47 16.22 2.42
N LEU A 78 5.41 15.10 1.69
CA LEU A 78 5.17 13.77 2.24
C LEU A 78 6.31 13.30 3.14
N GLU A 79 7.56 13.56 2.76
CA GLU A 79 8.76 13.19 3.54
C GLU A 79 8.77 13.72 4.99
N ARG A 80 8.01 14.79 5.25
CA ARG A 80 7.93 15.43 6.58
C ARG A 80 6.94 14.77 7.53
N LEU A 81 6.08 13.90 7.03
CA LEU A 81 5.07 13.18 7.82
C LEU A 81 5.59 11.77 8.16
N PRO A 82 5.13 11.11 9.23
CA PRO A 82 5.55 9.74 9.57
C PRO A 82 5.03 8.68 8.57
N TYR A 83 3.96 9.02 7.85
CA TYR A 83 3.38 8.23 6.78
C TYR A 83 3.14 9.13 5.58
N ASP A 84 3.14 8.54 4.39
CA ASP A 84 2.89 9.29 3.16
C ASP A 84 1.39 9.58 2.99
N ILE A 85 0.95 10.66 3.64
CA ILE A 85 -0.44 11.12 3.68
C ILE A 85 -0.64 12.19 2.61
N SER A 86 -1.53 11.92 1.65
CA SER A 86 -1.84 12.81 0.55
C SER A 86 -3.32 13.21 0.55
N PRO A 87 -3.67 14.50 0.73
CA PRO A 87 -5.05 14.99 0.62
C PRO A 87 -5.59 14.96 -0.82
N HIS A 88 -4.71 14.78 -1.80
CA HIS A 88 -5.05 14.75 -3.22
C HIS A 88 -4.60 13.41 -3.83
N GLN A 89 -5.48 12.82 -4.64
CA GLN A 89 -5.30 11.60 -5.44
C GLN A 89 -5.93 10.31 -4.90
N ALA A 90 -6.23 9.45 -5.87
CA ALA A 90 -6.83 8.13 -5.77
C ALA A 90 -5.88 7.10 -5.15
N ASN A 91 -5.57 7.32 -3.86
CA ASN A 91 -4.73 6.44 -3.07
C ASN A 91 -5.24 5.01 -3.07
N ARG A 92 -4.38 4.04 -2.78
CA ARG A 92 -4.74 2.63 -2.85
C ARG A 92 -4.48 1.96 -1.52
N TYR A 93 -5.55 1.46 -0.91
CA TYR A 93 -5.48 0.64 0.29
C TYR A 93 -5.32 -0.81 -0.17
N LEU A 94 -4.24 -1.44 0.28
CA LEU A 94 -4.08 -2.88 0.17
C LEU A 94 -4.78 -3.51 1.36
N ILE A 95 -5.52 -4.58 1.12
CA ILE A 95 -6.38 -5.19 2.12
C ILE A 95 -6.04 -6.67 2.09
N GLU A 96 -5.59 -7.18 3.23
CA GLU A 96 -5.51 -8.62 3.40
C GLU A 96 -6.91 -9.12 3.78
N ILE A 97 -7.49 -10.01 2.98
CA ILE A 97 -8.77 -10.64 3.27
C ILE A 97 -8.49 -12.05 3.80
N PRO A 98 -8.80 -12.34 5.08
CA PRO A 98 -8.57 -13.66 5.66
C PRO A 98 -9.18 -14.77 4.80
N GLY A 99 -8.37 -15.78 4.46
CA GLY A 99 -8.76 -16.93 3.63
C GLY A 99 -9.05 -16.62 2.15
N ARG A 100 -8.90 -15.37 1.70
CA ARG A 100 -9.12 -14.95 0.29
C ARG A 100 -7.93 -14.22 -0.33
N GLY A 101 -6.90 -13.91 0.46
CA GLY A 101 -5.68 -13.26 0.00
C GLY A 101 -5.83 -11.75 -0.15
N TRP A 102 -4.97 -11.15 -0.98
CA TRP A 102 -4.87 -9.70 -1.09
C TRP A 102 -5.89 -9.10 -2.05
N ALA A 103 -6.40 -7.94 -1.67
CA ALA A 103 -7.23 -7.08 -2.49
C ALA A 103 -6.71 -5.64 -2.43
N PHE A 104 -7.22 -4.78 -3.30
CA PHE A 104 -7.02 -3.35 -3.15
C PHE A 104 -8.29 -2.55 -3.37
N ARG A 105 -8.31 -1.34 -2.81
CA ARG A 105 -9.38 -0.36 -3.00
C ARG A 105 -8.81 1.02 -3.22
N ARG A 106 -9.56 1.87 -3.93
CA ARG A 106 -9.24 3.29 -4.02
C ARG A 106 -9.79 4.06 -2.82
N SER A 107 -9.05 5.03 -2.31
CA SER A 107 -9.48 5.91 -1.22
C SER A 107 -10.75 6.69 -1.54
N SER A 108 -10.93 7.07 -2.81
CA SER A 108 -12.14 7.74 -3.30
C SER A 108 -13.38 6.84 -3.33
N TRP A 109 -13.24 5.53 -3.06
CA TRP A 109 -14.33 4.55 -3.06
C TRP A 109 -14.46 3.87 -1.69
N PRO A 110 -14.73 4.61 -0.60
CA PRO A 110 -14.71 4.08 0.77
C PRO A 110 -15.79 3.00 1.04
N ARG A 111 -16.87 2.99 0.25
CA ARG A 111 -17.92 1.95 0.27
C ARG A 111 -18.07 1.26 -1.09
N GLY A 112 -17.09 1.44 -1.97
CA GLY A 112 -17.14 0.94 -3.35
C GLY A 112 -16.37 -0.37 -3.54
N HIS A 113 -16.14 -0.72 -4.80
CA HIS A 113 -15.59 -2.00 -5.20
C HIS A 113 -14.22 -2.29 -4.57
N LEU A 114 -14.14 -3.46 -3.93
CA LEU A 114 -12.88 -4.15 -3.65
C LEU A 114 -12.45 -4.88 -4.91
N PHE A 115 -11.23 -4.62 -5.37
CA PHE A 115 -10.64 -5.39 -6.44
C PHE A 115 -9.89 -6.55 -5.80
N THR A 116 -10.59 -7.69 -5.72
CA THR A 116 -9.95 -8.94 -5.32
C THR A 116 -9.03 -9.40 -6.44
N THR A 117 -7.90 -9.95 -6.03
CA THR A 117 -7.02 -10.67 -6.93
C THR A 117 -6.82 -12.05 -6.35
N ASP A 118 -7.26 -13.06 -7.08
CA ASP A 118 -6.87 -14.43 -6.78
C ASP A 118 -5.34 -14.52 -6.91
N GLY A 119 -4.65 -15.19 -5.98
CA GLY A 119 -3.22 -15.49 -6.10
C GLY A 119 -2.25 -14.55 -5.38
N GLY A 120 -2.62 -13.94 -4.25
CA GLY A 120 -1.67 -13.31 -3.33
C GLY A 120 -1.32 -11.84 -3.64
N LEU A 121 -0.26 -11.32 -3.01
CA LEU A 121 0.07 -9.89 -3.03
C LEU A 121 0.50 -9.38 -4.41
N LEU A 122 1.31 -10.15 -5.16
CA LEU A 122 1.85 -9.70 -6.45
C LEU A 122 0.75 -9.34 -7.46
N PRO A 123 -0.27 -10.19 -7.71
CA PRO A 123 -1.43 -9.80 -8.50
C PRO A 123 -2.14 -8.54 -8.00
N ALA A 124 -2.24 -8.35 -6.68
CA ALA A 124 -2.86 -7.17 -6.09
C ALA A 124 -2.05 -5.89 -6.40
N LEU A 125 -0.73 -5.93 -6.25
CA LEU A 125 0.18 -4.81 -6.56
C LEU A 125 0.16 -4.45 -8.04
N ASP A 126 0.20 -5.47 -8.90
CA ASP A 126 0.03 -5.28 -10.33
C ASP A 126 -1.27 -4.51 -10.56
N ARG A 127 -2.39 -5.05 -10.06
CA ARG A 127 -3.73 -4.54 -10.38
C ARG A 127 -3.97 -3.16 -9.83
N ALA A 128 -3.40 -2.90 -8.66
CA ALA A 128 -3.29 -1.58 -8.09
C ALA A 128 -2.65 -0.67 -9.14
N HIS A 129 -1.48 -0.99 -9.70
CA HIS A 129 -0.80 -0.18 -10.72
C HIS A 129 -1.43 -0.08 -12.12
N ARG A 130 -2.70 -0.46 -12.29
CA ARG A 130 -3.44 -0.17 -13.52
C ARG A 130 -3.50 1.33 -13.80
N TYR A 131 -3.02 1.73 -14.99
CA TYR A 131 -3.22 3.05 -15.58
C TYR A 131 -4.15 2.94 -16.79
N GLY A 132 -5.33 3.54 -16.70
CA GLY A 132 -6.34 3.49 -17.77
C GLY A 132 -6.95 2.11 -18.04
N ALA A 133 -7.70 2.01 -19.14
CA ALA A 133 -8.59 0.87 -19.38
C ALA A 133 -7.91 -0.40 -19.94
N ARG A 134 -6.71 -0.33 -20.55
CA ARG A 134 -6.26 -1.39 -21.48
C ARG A 134 -4.82 -1.94 -21.32
N ARG A 135 -3.98 -1.41 -20.43
CA ARG A 135 -2.64 -1.98 -20.19
C ARG A 135 -2.45 -2.30 -18.71
N TYR A 136 -2.38 -3.59 -18.42
CA TYR A 136 -2.33 -4.12 -17.08
C TYR A 136 -1.40 -5.36 -17.03
N PRO A 137 -0.33 -5.35 -16.21
CA PRO A 137 0.24 -4.20 -15.48
C PRO A 137 0.76 -3.09 -16.42
N ALA A 138 1.03 -1.90 -15.87
CA ALA A 138 1.64 -0.81 -16.63
C ALA A 138 3.09 -1.18 -17.04
N PRO A 139 3.55 -0.87 -18.27
CA PRO A 139 4.91 -1.21 -18.69
C PRO A 139 6.02 -0.65 -17.79
N SER A 140 5.84 0.56 -17.26
CA SER A 140 6.79 1.15 -16.30
C SER A 140 6.88 0.35 -15.01
N TRP A 141 5.75 -0.18 -14.53
CA TRP A 141 5.72 -1.06 -13.38
C TRP A 141 6.41 -2.39 -13.66
N THR A 142 6.16 -3.01 -14.82
CA THR A 142 6.84 -4.24 -15.21
C THR A 142 8.35 -4.05 -15.23
N ALA A 143 8.84 -2.94 -15.80
CA ALA A 143 10.25 -2.59 -15.82
C ALA A 143 10.80 -2.36 -14.40
N TRP A 144 10.06 -1.67 -13.54
CA TRP A 144 10.43 -1.46 -12.14
C TRP A 144 10.60 -2.78 -11.38
N LYS A 145 9.63 -3.71 -11.51
CA LYS A 145 9.71 -5.04 -10.88
C LYS A 145 10.95 -5.82 -11.32
N GLN A 146 11.31 -5.76 -12.60
CA GLN A 146 12.51 -6.42 -13.12
C GLN A 146 13.79 -5.84 -12.50
N GLN A 147 13.89 -4.51 -12.42
CA GLN A 147 15.02 -3.83 -11.78
C GLN A 147 15.13 -4.17 -10.29
N HIS A 148 14.00 -4.40 -9.63
CA HIS A 148 13.90 -4.69 -8.20
C HIS A 148 13.55 -6.17 -7.93
N HIS A 149 13.92 -7.08 -8.84
CA HIS A 149 13.51 -8.50 -8.78
C HIS A 149 13.78 -9.18 -7.44
N LYS A 150 14.85 -8.80 -6.72
CA LYS A 150 15.17 -9.35 -5.39
C LYS A 150 14.08 -9.09 -4.34
N ILE A 151 13.28 -8.03 -4.51
CA ILE A 151 12.16 -7.70 -3.62
C ILE A 151 10.95 -8.57 -3.96
N PHE A 152 10.73 -8.87 -5.24
CA PHE A 152 9.51 -9.51 -5.72
C PHE A 152 9.63 -11.03 -5.88
N ALA A 153 10.83 -11.56 -6.15
CA ALA A 153 11.09 -12.98 -6.33
C ALA A 153 10.62 -13.86 -5.15
N PRO A 154 10.76 -13.46 -3.87
CA PRO A 154 10.23 -14.24 -2.74
C PRO A 154 8.71 -14.45 -2.79
N LEU A 155 7.97 -13.51 -3.41
CA LEU A 155 6.51 -13.55 -3.50
C LEU A 155 6.01 -14.35 -4.71
N GLU A 156 6.87 -14.74 -5.64
CA GLU A 156 6.52 -15.57 -6.81
C GLU A 156 6.45 -17.07 -6.46
N VAL A 157 6.99 -17.45 -5.29
CA VAL A 157 7.15 -18.84 -4.83
C VAL A 157 6.19 -19.17 -3.67
N ALA A 158 5.43 -18.18 -3.19
CA ALA A 158 4.55 -18.25 -2.03
C ALA A 158 3.10 -18.62 -2.38
#